data_AF-A0AA48L5X0-F1
#
_entry.id   AF-A0AA48L5X0-F1
#
_cell.length_a   1.000
_cell.length_b   1.000
_cell.length_c   1.000
_cell.angle_alpha   90.00
_cell.angle_beta   90.00
_cell.angle_gamma   90.00
#
_symmetry.space_group_name_H-M   'P 1'
#
loop_
_entity.id
_entity.type
_entity.pdbx_description
1 polymer ?
#
loop_
_entity_poly.entity_id
_entity_poly.type
_entity_poly.pdbx_seq_one_letter_code
_entity_poly.pdbx_strand_id
1 'polypeptide(L)'
;MATSDKALGAAMLLVAAIVFVYYSTWALLLPFVAPDSTLHDLFPPREWAVRGPALLLLVGVAGIGAFFAKVSAAEAAKRRAREGKAA
;
A
#
# COMPACT_ATOMS: atom_id res chain seq x y z
N MET A 1 -8.64 18.88 23.43
CA MET A 1 -7.81 18.17 22.43
C MET A 1 -7.91 16.66 22.57
N ALA A 2 -7.59 16.07 23.73
CA ALA A 2 -7.57 14.60 23.93
C ALA A 2 -8.84 13.80 23.55
N THR A 3 -10.05 14.35 23.65
CA THR A 3 -11.29 13.62 23.29
C THR A 3 -11.50 13.55 21.79
N SER A 4 -11.11 14.60 21.06
CA SER A 4 -11.20 14.64 19.58
C SER A 4 -10.23 13.64 18.97
N ASP A 5 -9.01 13.56 19.51
CA ASP A 5 -7.99 12.62 19.04
C ASP A 5 -8.41 11.16 19.30
N LYS A 6 -9.03 10.89 20.45
CA LYS A 6 -9.58 9.56 20.77
C LYS A 6 -10.73 9.16 19.86
N ALA A 7 -11.65 10.09 19.56
CA ALA A 7 -12.76 9.84 18.65
C ALA A 7 -12.25 9.56 17.23
N LEU A 8 -11.28 10.33 16.75
CA LEU A 8 -10.65 10.11 15.45
C LEU A 8 -9.94 8.75 15.40
N GLY A 9 -9.15 8.41 16.42
CA GLY A 9 -8.48 7.11 16.50
C GLY A 9 -9.47 5.95 16.50
N ALA A 10 -10.57 6.06 17.24
CA ALA A 10 -11.64 5.06 17.24
C ALA A 10 -12.30 4.92 15.86
N ALA A 11 -12.57 6.03 15.18
CA ALA A 11 -13.12 6.02 13.83
C ALA A 11 -12.16 5.35 12.83
N MET A 12 -10.85 5.66 12.91
CA MET A 12 -9.83 5.02 12.08
C MET A 12 -9.75 3.52 12.34
N LEU A 13 -9.82 3.09 13.60
CA LEU A 13 -9.81 1.67 13.96
C LEU A 13 -11.06 0.93 13.46
N LEU A 14 -12.23 1.56 13.57
CA LEU A 14 -13.47 1.00 13.04
C LEU A 14 -13.40 0.82 11.51
N VAL A 15 -12.92 1.83 10.80
CA VAL A 15 -12.70 1.75 9.34
C VAL A 15 -11.72 0.63 9.01
N ALA A 16 -10.60 0.55 9.73
CA ALA A 16 -9.62 -0.52 9.53
C ALA A 16 -10.22 -1.91 9.78
N ALA A 17 -11.05 -2.07 10.81
CA ALA A 17 -11.72 -3.33 11.12
C ALA A 17 -12.70 -3.74 10.00
N ILE A 18 -13.49 -2.80 9.48
CA ILE A 18 -14.42 -3.06 8.37
C ILE A 18 -13.65 -3.49 7.12
N VAL A 19 -12.61 -2.74 6.75
CA VAL A 19 -11.76 -3.06 5.59
C VAL A 19 -11.10 -4.42 5.77
N PHE A 20 -10.58 -4.72 6.96
CA PHE A 20 -9.97 -6.01 7.27
C PHE A 20 -10.94 -7.17 7.11
N VAL A 21 -12.15 -7.06 7.64
CA VAL A 21 -13.17 -8.12 7.52
C VAL A 21 -13.59 -8.29 6.06
N TYR A 22 -13.84 -7.19 5.35
CA TYR A 22 -14.22 -7.23 3.93
C TYR A 22 -13.13 -7.92 3.10
N TYR A 23 -11.88 -7.50 3.25
CA TYR A 23 -10.76 -8.04 2.49
C TYR A 23 -10.43 -9.48 2.87
N SER A 24 -10.51 -9.84 4.15
CA SER A 24 -10.29 -11.23 4.61
C SER A 24 -11.37 -12.15 4.04
N THR A 25 -12.63 -11.71 4.05
CA THR A 25 -13.72 -12.47 3.45
C THR A 25 -13.49 -12.64 1.95
N TRP A 26 -13.17 -11.55 1.25
CA TRP A 26 -12.93 -11.57 -0.19
C TRP A 26 -11.75 -12.45 -0.61
N ALA A 27 -10.59 -12.29 0.03
CA ALA A 27 -9.35 -12.94 -0.37
C ALA A 27 -9.23 -14.37 0.14
N LEU A 28 -9.72 -14.65 1.36
CA LEU A 28 -9.52 -15.93 2.04
C LEU A 28 -10.76 -16.81 2.05
N LEU A 29 -11.96 -16.25 2.30
CA LEU A 29 -13.16 -17.07 2.52
C LEU A 29 -13.96 -17.31 1.24
N LEU A 30 -14.11 -16.30 0.38
CA LEU A 30 -14.90 -16.37 -0.86
C LEU A 30 -14.52 -17.54 -1.79
N PRO A 31 -13.24 -17.96 -1.93
CA PRO A 31 -12.89 -19.12 -2.75
C PRO A 31 -13.51 -20.46 -2.31
N PHE A 32 -13.98 -20.56 -1.07
CA PHE A 32 -14.63 -21.75 -0.53
C PHE A 32 -16.17 -21.70 -0.67
N VAL A 33 -16.72 -20.60 -1.17
CA VAL A 33 -18.16 -20.41 -1.40
C VAL A 33 -18.53 -20.92 -2.78
N ALA A 34 -19.70 -21.57 -2.88
CA ALA A 34 -20.21 -22.10 -4.14
C ALA A 34 -20.29 -20.99 -5.23
N PRO A 35 -19.84 -21.25 -6.47
CA PRO A 35 -19.76 -20.22 -7.52
C PRO A 35 -21.10 -19.61 -7.96
N ASP A 36 -22.21 -20.32 -7.73
CA ASP A 36 -23.58 -19.91 -8.02
C ASP A 36 -24.21 -19.04 -6.91
N SER A 37 -23.48 -18.82 -5.82
CA SER A 37 -23.92 -17.96 -4.73
C SER A 37 -23.95 -16.48 -5.15
N THR A 38 -25.05 -15.79 -4.83
CA THR A 38 -25.18 -14.32 -4.95
C THR A 38 -24.14 -13.55 -4.12
N LEU A 39 -23.43 -14.23 -3.21
CA LEU A 39 -22.38 -13.62 -2.41
C LEU A 39 -21.22 -13.12 -3.28
N HIS A 40 -20.93 -13.78 -4.40
CA HIS A 40 -19.87 -13.37 -5.33
C HIS A 40 -20.14 -11.98 -5.94
N ASP A 41 -21.41 -11.56 -6.06
CA ASP A 41 -21.78 -10.24 -6.62
C ASP A 41 -21.41 -9.07 -5.69
N LEU A 42 -21.16 -9.34 -4.40
CA LEU A 42 -20.74 -8.33 -3.42
C LEU A 42 -19.23 -8.05 -3.46
N PHE A 43 -18.48 -8.81 -4.28
CA PHE A 43 -17.03 -8.73 -4.35
C PHE A 43 -16.55 -8.53 -5.79
N PRO A 44 -15.45 -7.78 -6.00
CA PRO A 44 -14.84 -7.73 -7.32
C PRO A 44 -14.26 -9.09 -7.73
N PRO A 45 -13.93 -9.26 -9.02
CA PRO A 45 -13.28 -10.47 -9.53
C PRO A 45 -12.04 -10.84 -8.73
N ARG A 46 -11.86 -12.14 -8.48
CA ARG A 46 -10.84 -12.70 -7.57
C ARG A 46 -9.43 -12.24 -7.88
N GLU A 47 -9.09 -12.03 -9.14
CA GLU A 47 -7.78 -11.56 -9.56
C GLU A 47 -7.39 -10.22 -8.91
N TRP A 48 -8.37 -9.36 -8.59
CA TRP A 48 -8.12 -8.08 -7.94
C TRP A 48 -7.76 -8.22 -6.46
N ALA A 49 -8.21 -9.28 -5.78
CA ALA A 49 -7.79 -9.59 -4.40
C ALA A 49 -6.29 -9.92 -4.31
N VAL A 50 -5.67 -10.34 -5.41
CA VAL A 50 -4.23 -10.61 -5.49
C VAL A 50 -3.47 -9.44 -6.11
N ARG A 51 -4.01 -8.85 -7.19
CA ARG A 51 -3.38 -7.73 -7.90
C ARG A 51 -3.30 -6.47 -7.05
N GLY A 52 -4.31 -6.17 -6.21
CA GLY A 52 -4.31 -4.98 -5.37
C GLY A 52 -3.06 -4.87 -4.47
N PRO A 53 -2.80 -5.87 -3.59
CA PRO A 53 -1.62 -5.90 -2.74
C PRO A 53 -0.32 -5.94 -3.54
N ALA A 54 -0.28 -6.67 -4.66
CA ALA A 54 0.89 -6.74 -5.52
C ALA A 54 1.25 -5.38 -6.14
N LEU A 55 0.26 -4.63 -6.65
CA LEU A 55 0.46 -3.28 -7.18
C LEU A 55 0.92 -2.32 -6.08
N LEU A 56 0.32 -2.39 -4.90
CA LEU A 56 0.71 -1.55 -3.76
C LEU A 56 2.16 -1.81 -3.35
N LEU A 57 2.57 -3.08 -3.29
CA LEU A 57 3.95 -3.46 -3.01
C LEU A 57 4.90 -2.98 -4.11
N LEU A 58 4.52 -3.16 -5.37
CA LEU A 58 5.33 -2.73 -6.51
C LEU A 58 5.54 -1.21 -6.52
N VAL A 59 4.48 -0.43 -6.28
CA VAL A 59 4.56 1.03 -6.17
C VAL A 59 5.40 1.45 -4.97
N GLY A 60 5.24 0.78 -3.83
CA GLY A 60 6.05 1.04 -2.64
C GLY A 60 7.54 0.81 -2.88
N VAL A 61 7.90 -0.35 -3.43
CA VAL A 61 9.29 -0.70 -3.76
C VAL A 61 9.86 0.24 -4.83
N ALA A 62 9.10 0.54 -5.88
CA ALA A 62 9.51 1.49 -6.91
C ALA A 62 9.74 2.89 -6.35
N GLY A 63 8.85 3.36 -5.45
CA GLY A 63 8.99 4.65 -4.79
C GLY A 63 10.25 4.74 -3.93
N ILE A 64 10.52 3.70 -3.15
CA ILE A 64 11.75 3.58 -2.35
C ILE A 64 12.97 3.60 -3.28
N GLY A 65 13.00 2.76 -4.31
CA GLY A 65 14.10 2.69 -5.27
C GLY A 65 14.36 4.02 -5.97
N ALA A 66 13.31 4.70 -6.41
CA ALA A 66 13.41 6.02 -7.04
C ALA A 66 13.94 7.09 -6.08
N PHE A 67 13.57 7.03 -4.80
CA PHE A 67 14.11 7.92 -3.78
C PHE A 67 15.62 7.70 -3.60
N PHE A 68 16.06 6.46 -3.41
CA PHE A 68 17.47 6.12 -3.28
C PHE A 68 18.29 6.53 -4.51
N ALA A 69 17.78 6.25 -5.71
CA ALA A 69 18.43 6.62 -6.97
C ALA A 69 18.61 8.14 -7.09
N LYS A 70 17.60 8.94 -6.72
CA LYS A 70 17.71 10.39 -6.72
C LYS A 70 18.76 10.89 -5.73
N VAL A 71 18.77 10.36 -4.51
CA VAL A 71 19.73 10.78 -3.47
C VAL A 71 21.16 10.43 -3.88
N SER A 72 21.40 9.21 -4.36
CA SER A 72 22.73 8.78 -4.79
C SER A 72 23.24 9.58 -6.00
N ALA A 73 22.38 9.87 -6.98
CA ALA A 73 22.72 10.71 -8.12
C ALA A 73 23.06 12.15 -7.69
N ALA A 74 22.28 12.72 -6.76
CA ALA A 74 22.53 14.05 -6.23
C ALA A 74 23.85 14.13 -5.45
N GLU A 75 24.17 13.11 -4.64
CA GLU A 75 25.45 13.04 -3.93
C GLU A 75 26.63 12.88 -4.89
N ALA A 76 26.52 12.01 -5.89
CA ALA A 76 27.56 11.81 -6.90
C ALA A 76 27.85 13.10 -7.67
N ALA A 77 26.80 13.84 -8.07
CA ALA A 77 26.94 15.15 -8.70
C ALA A 77 27.66 16.17 -7.80
N LYS A 78 27.30 16.21 -6.50
CA LYS A 78 27.97 17.09 -5.52
C LYS A 78 29.45 16.72 -5.33
N ARG A 79 29.81 15.43 -5.29
CA ARG A 79 31.20 14.96 -5.18
C ARG A 79 32.03 15.40 -6.38
N ARG A 80 31.53 15.14 -7.60
CA ARG A 80 32.18 15.56 -8.86
C ARG A 80 32.41 17.08 -8.93
N ALA A 81 31.43 17.87 -8.48
CA ALA A 81 31.55 19.33 -8.46
C ALA A 81 32.57 19.86 -7.43
N ARG A 82 32.88 19.09 -6.37
CA ARG A 82 33.93 19.44 -5.39
C ARG A 82 35.30 19.05 -5.91
N GLU A 83 35.44 17.87 -6.50
CA GLU A 83 36.69 17.38 -7.09
C GLU A 83 37.16 18.29 -8.25
N GLY A 84 36.25 18.73 -9.12
CA GLY A 84 36.58 19.66 -10.20
C GLY A 84 36.88 21.10 -9.77
N LYS A 85 36.64 21.47 -8.50
CA LYS A 85 37.06 22.76 -7.92
C LYS A 85 38.40 22.70 -7.18
N ALA A 86 38.89 21.48 -6.92
CA ALA A 86 40.14 21.23 -6.20
C ALA A 86 41.32 20.93 -7.15
N ALA A 87 41.07 20.80 -8.45
CA ALA A 87 42.04 20.71 -9.53
C ALA A 87 42.16 22.07 -10.25
#